data_AF-A9Q7C4-F1
#
_entry.id   AF-A9Q7C4-F1
#
_cell.length_a   1.000
_cell.length_b   1.000
_cell.length_c   1.000
_cell.angle_alpha   90.00
_cell.angle_beta   90.00
_cell.angle_gamma   90.00
#
_symmetry.space_group_name_H-M   'P 1'
#
loop_
_entity.id
_entity.type
_entity.pdbx_description
1 polymer ?
#
loop_
_entity_poly.entity_id
_entity_poly.type
_entity_poly.pdbx_seq_one_letter_code
_entity_poly.pdbx_strand_id
1 'polypeptide(L)'
;YFGEDIGMNTHHVTWHMEFPFWWQDSYSHHLDRKGENFFWVHHQLTVRFDAERLSNHLDPVGELYWDKPIHDGFAPHTTYKYGGQFPARPDNVHFEDVDGVARIRDMIIVESRIRDAIAHGYIVDHEGKHIDIMNERGINVLGDIIESSLYSPNVQYYGALHNTAHIVLGRQADPHGKYDLPPGVLEHFETATRDPAFFRLHKYMDNIFKEHKDSLPPYTREELEFSGVTITSRA
;
A
#
# COMPACT_ATOMS: atom_id res chain seq x y z
N TYR A 1 16.31 -11.22 -6.65
CA TYR A 1 16.84 -11.41 -5.29
C TYR A 1 16.07 -10.59 -4.25
N PHE A 2 15.73 -9.33 -4.52
CA PHE A 2 15.09 -8.44 -3.54
C PHE A 2 13.76 -8.98 -2.95
N GLY A 3 12.71 -9.14 -3.76
CA GLY A 3 11.38 -9.52 -3.28
C GLY A 3 11.24 -10.98 -2.81
N GLU A 4 12.17 -11.85 -3.20
CA GLU A 4 12.18 -13.25 -2.78
C GLU A 4 13.12 -13.53 -1.59
N ASP A 5 13.87 -12.51 -1.15
CA ASP A 5 14.72 -12.62 0.04
C ASP A 5 13.88 -12.95 1.28
N ILE A 6 14.36 -13.90 2.07
CA ILE A 6 13.66 -14.37 3.27
C ILE A 6 13.62 -13.29 4.35
N GLY A 7 14.66 -12.47 4.46
CA GLY A 7 14.73 -11.37 5.41
C GLY A 7 13.75 -10.26 5.04
N MET A 8 13.63 -9.94 3.75
CA MET A 8 12.65 -8.96 3.25
C MET A 8 11.20 -9.39 3.55
N ASN A 9 10.86 -10.64 3.23
CA ASN A 9 9.52 -11.16 3.53
C ASN A 9 9.26 -11.26 5.04
N THR A 10 10.28 -11.62 5.83
CA THR A 10 10.19 -11.62 7.31
C THR A 10 9.96 -10.21 7.85
N HIS A 11 10.70 -9.22 7.35
CA HIS A 11 10.51 -7.82 7.71
C HIS A 11 9.08 -7.34 7.44
N HIS A 12 8.56 -7.63 6.24
CA HIS A 12 7.22 -7.21 5.85
C HIS A 12 6.13 -7.81 6.74
N VAL A 13 6.17 -9.13 7.00
CA VAL A 13 5.18 -9.75 7.92
C VAL A 13 5.34 -9.26 9.36
N THR A 14 6.57 -9.10 9.86
CA THR A 14 6.80 -8.61 11.22
C THR A 14 6.29 -7.18 11.38
N TRP A 15 6.49 -6.31 10.40
CA TRP A 15 5.95 -4.95 10.44
C TRP A 15 4.42 -4.95 10.56
N HIS A 16 3.73 -5.78 9.78
CA HIS A 16 2.26 -5.93 9.88
C HIS A 16 1.79 -6.62 11.18
N MET A 17 2.66 -7.38 11.87
CA MET A 17 2.37 -7.92 13.20
C MET A 17 2.53 -6.86 14.30
N GLU A 18 3.48 -5.93 14.15
CA GLU A 18 3.69 -4.81 15.08
C GLU A 18 2.65 -3.70 14.88
N PHE A 19 2.21 -3.48 13.64
CA PHE A 19 1.23 -2.46 13.26
C PHE A 19 0.02 -3.06 12.53
N PRO A 20 -0.76 -3.95 13.18
CA PRO A 20 -1.85 -4.63 12.50
C PRO A 20 -3.01 -3.68 12.18
N PHE A 21 -3.54 -3.76 10.96
CA PHE A 21 -4.72 -2.98 10.54
C PHE A 21 -5.96 -3.24 11.41
N TRP A 22 -6.06 -4.42 12.04
CA TRP A 22 -7.15 -4.82 12.92
C TRP A 22 -6.96 -4.38 14.39
N TRP A 23 -5.90 -3.61 14.70
CA TRP A 23 -5.63 -3.16 16.06
C TRP A 23 -6.73 -2.26 16.62
N GLN A 24 -7.07 -2.48 17.89
CA GLN A 24 -7.91 -1.58 18.69
C GLN A 24 -7.19 -1.26 19.99
N ASP A 25 -7.22 0.00 20.41
CA ASP A 25 -6.53 0.46 21.63
C ASP A 25 -6.98 -0.29 22.88
N SER A 26 -8.21 -0.82 22.87
CA SER A 26 -8.75 -1.68 23.93
C SER A 26 -7.95 -2.96 24.16
N TYR A 27 -7.13 -3.41 23.20
CA TYR A 27 -6.29 -4.60 23.38
C TYR A 27 -5.10 -4.34 24.30
N SER A 28 -4.51 -3.15 24.26
CA SER A 28 -3.36 -2.81 25.11
C SER A 28 -3.09 -1.32 25.19
N HIS A 29 -2.76 -0.69 24.06
CA HIS A 29 -2.30 0.71 23.98
C HIS A 29 -2.53 1.28 22.59
N HIS A 30 -2.37 2.59 22.45
CA HIS A 30 -2.42 3.28 21.16
C HIS A 30 -1.11 3.08 20.39
N LEU A 31 -1.21 2.70 19.11
CA LEU A 31 -0.06 2.60 18.22
C LEU A 31 0.22 3.97 17.58
N ASP A 32 1.17 4.70 18.17
CA ASP A 32 1.50 6.06 17.75
C ASP A 32 1.97 6.10 16.28
N ARG A 33 1.39 7.04 15.52
CA ARG A 33 1.69 7.28 14.10
C ARG A 33 1.66 6.01 13.23
N LYS A 34 0.78 5.05 13.54
CA LYS A 34 0.63 3.79 12.79
C LYS A 34 0.38 4.03 11.30
N GLY A 35 -0.58 4.89 10.96
CA GLY A 35 -0.93 5.19 9.57
C GLY A 35 0.21 5.88 8.82
N GLU A 36 0.96 6.74 9.48
CA GLU A 36 2.14 7.36 8.85
C GLU A 36 3.28 6.34 8.67
N ASN A 37 3.51 5.46 9.64
CA ASN A 37 4.46 4.36 9.48
C ASN A 37 4.06 3.41 8.36
N PHE A 38 2.76 3.16 8.16
CA PHE A 38 2.24 2.41 7.03
C PHE A 38 2.65 3.05 5.70
N PHE A 39 2.42 4.35 5.53
CA PHE A 39 2.92 5.07 4.37
C PHE A 39 4.44 4.91 4.22
N TRP A 40 5.18 5.18 5.30
CA TRP A 40 6.63 5.32 5.23
C TRP A 40 7.35 4.00 4.94
N VAL A 41 6.95 2.88 5.55
CA VAL A 41 7.57 1.57 5.31
C VAL A 41 7.37 1.13 3.86
N HIS A 42 6.17 1.34 3.31
CA HIS A 42 5.84 0.94 1.95
C HIS A 42 6.46 1.88 0.90
N HIS A 43 6.58 3.17 1.20
CA HIS A 43 7.38 4.11 0.43
C HIS A 43 8.84 3.65 0.37
N GLN A 44 9.46 3.31 1.52
CA GLN A 44 10.84 2.84 1.59
C GLN A 44 11.06 1.52 0.85
N LEU A 45 10.11 0.56 0.92
CA LEU A 45 10.17 -0.68 0.15
C LEU A 45 10.15 -0.40 -1.36
N THR A 46 9.29 0.51 -1.81
CA THR A 46 9.16 0.89 -3.22
C THR A 46 10.44 1.58 -3.73
N VAL A 47 10.97 2.54 -2.97
CA VAL A 47 12.20 3.26 -3.33
C VAL A 47 13.43 2.34 -3.34
N ARG A 48 13.54 1.43 -2.37
CA ARG A 48 14.61 0.42 -2.36
C ARG A 48 14.51 -0.51 -3.55
N PHE A 49 13.31 -0.95 -3.90
CA PHE A 49 13.11 -1.76 -5.10
C PHE A 49 13.51 -1.01 -6.38
N ASP A 50 13.15 0.27 -6.52
CA ASP A 50 13.59 1.11 -7.63
C ASP A 50 15.12 1.26 -7.68
N ALA A 51 15.81 1.34 -6.54
CA ALA A 51 17.26 1.36 -6.49
C ALA A 51 17.88 0.02 -6.96
N GLU A 52 17.28 -1.11 -6.63
CA GLU A 52 17.70 -2.41 -7.15
C GLU A 52 17.44 -2.52 -8.66
N ARG A 53 16.30 -2.04 -9.15
CA ARG A 53 15.99 -1.98 -10.59
C ARG A 53 17.03 -1.16 -11.35
N LEU A 54 17.35 0.03 -10.85
CA LEU A 54 18.39 0.88 -11.42
C LEU A 54 19.76 0.20 -11.42
N SER A 55 20.11 -0.50 -10.33
CA SER A 55 21.36 -1.27 -10.22
C SER A 55 21.44 -2.43 -11.21
N ASN A 56 20.30 -2.86 -11.76
CA ASN A 56 20.17 -3.91 -12.76
C ASN A 56 19.76 -3.37 -14.15
N HIS A 57 19.96 -2.06 -14.41
CA HIS A 57 19.67 -1.41 -15.69
C HIS A 57 18.20 -1.50 -16.14
N LEU A 58 17.27 -1.53 -15.19
CA LEU A 58 15.84 -1.48 -15.43
C LEU A 58 15.30 -0.08 -15.11
N ASP A 59 14.30 0.36 -15.88
CA ASP A 59 13.55 1.58 -15.56
C ASP A 59 12.84 1.43 -14.20
N PRO A 60 12.59 2.54 -13.47
CA PRO A 60 11.77 2.52 -12.26
C PRO A 60 10.42 1.82 -12.47
N VAL A 61 9.88 1.25 -11.40
CA VAL A 61 8.58 0.57 -11.47
C VAL A 61 7.48 1.56 -11.83
N GLY A 62 6.67 1.21 -12.82
CA GLY A 62 5.46 1.96 -13.16
C GLY A 62 4.35 1.69 -12.14
N GLU A 63 3.51 2.69 -11.89
CA GLU A 63 2.35 2.50 -11.01
C GLU A 63 1.29 1.60 -11.66
N LEU A 64 0.46 1.00 -10.81
CA LEU A 64 -0.73 0.26 -11.20
C LEU A 64 -1.85 1.21 -11.63
N TYR A 65 -2.62 0.81 -12.64
CA TYR A 65 -3.86 1.49 -13.02
C TYR A 65 -4.96 0.44 -13.18
N TRP A 66 -6.13 0.68 -12.59
CA TRP A 66 -7.26 -0.25 -12.62
C TRP A 66 -7.85 -0.48 -14.02
N ASP A 67 -7.67 0.48 -14.93
CA ASP A 67 -8.16 0.46 -16.32
C ASP A 67 -7.12 -0.05 -17.33
N LYS A 68 -5.91 -0.42 -16.88
CA LYS A 68 -4.82 -0.93 -17.73
C LYS A 68 -4.49 -2.38 -17.40
N PRO A 69 -3.91 -3.13 -18.35
CA PRO A 69 -3.44 -4.48 -18.07
C PRO A 69 -2.24 -4.49 -17.11
N ILE A 70 -2.18 -5.54 -16.29
CA ILE A 70 -1.01 -5.92 -15.50
C ILE A 70 -0.02 -6.56 -16.48
N HIS A 71 0.93 -5.77 -16.97
CA HIS A 71 1.91 -6.26 -17.95
C HIS A 71 2.76 -7.42 -17.44
N ASP A 72 3.21 -7.34 -16.18
CA ASP A 72 4.09 -8.34 -15.57
C ASP A 72 3.28 -9.37 -14.78
N GLY A 73 3.18 -10.58 -15.33
CA GLY A 73 2.68 -11.76 -14.66
C GLY A 73 3.67 -12.28 -13.62
N PHE A 74 3.26 -13.33 -12.91
CA PHE A 74 4.10 -13.99 -11.92
C PHE A 74 3.70 -15.44 -11.73
N ALA A 75 4.69 -16.34 -11.79
CA ALA A 75 4.54 -17.75 -11.45
C ALA A 75 5.32 -18.02 -10.14
N PRO A 76 4.63 -18.17 -8.99
CA PRO A 76 5.32 -18.23 -7.70
C PRO A 76 6.22 -19.45 -7.50
N HIS A 77 5.92 -20.57 -8.18
CA HIS A 77 6.58 -21.86 -7.97
C HIS A 77 6.65 -22.32 -6.50
N THR A 78 5.67 -21.92 -5.70
CA THR A 78 5.53 -22.24 -4.28
C THR A 78 4.24 -23.01 -4.01
N THR A 79 4.13 -23.63 -2.84
CA THR A 79 2.99 -24.48 -2.48
C THR A 79 2.63 -24.25 -1.02
N TYR A 80 1.33 -24.14 -0.74
CA TYR A 80 0.83 -24.17 0.61
C TYR A 80 1.10 -25.52 1.26
N LYS A 81 1.19 -25.54 2.58
CA LYS A 81 1.22 -26.81 3.33
C LYS A 81 -0.05 -27.63 3.07
N TYR A 82 -1.20 -26.96 3.00
CA TYR A 82 -2.52 -27.48 2.66
C TYR A 82 -3.22 -26.44 1.78
N GLY A 83 -3.77 -26.84 0.63
CA GLY A 83 -4.42 -25.92 -0.33
C GLY A 83 -3.83 -25.96 -1.74
N GLY A 84 -2.68 -26.61 -1.93
CA GLY A 84 -2.06 -26.78 -3.25
C GLY A 84 -1.07 -25.66 -3.60
N GLN A 85 -0.81 -25.50 -4.90
CA GLN A 85 0.15 -24.50 -5.40
C GLN A 85 -0.46 -23.10 -5.35
N PHE A 86 0.38 -22.09 -5.07
CA PHE A 86 -0.04 -20.72 -5.29
C PHE A 86 -0.37 -20.51 -6.77
N PRO A 87 -1.46 -19.81 -7.10
CA PRO A 87 -1.85 -19.58 -8.48
C PRO A 87 -0.82 -18.69 -9.20
N ALA A 88 -0.62 -18.96 -10.49
CA ALA A 88 0.18 -18.11 -11.37
C ALA A 88 -0.72 -17.11 -12.11
N ARG A 89 -0.27 -15.87 -12.25
CA ARG A 89 -0.93 -14.84 -13.07
C ARG A 89 -0.16 -14.67 -14.38
N PRO A 90 -0.80 -14.83 -15.56
CA PRO A 90 -0.12 -14.60 -16.83
C PRO A 90 0.16 -13.11 -17.08
N ASP A 91 1.03 -12.83 -18.04
CA ASP A 91 1.32 -11.46 -18.49
C ASP A 91 0.11 -10.82 -19.17
N ASN A 92 0.03 -9.48 -19.14
CA ASN A 92 -0.95 -8.65 -19.82
C ASN A 92 -2.42 -8.97 -19.49
N VAL A 93 -2.69 -9.36 -18.25
CA VAL A 93 -4.06 -9.59 -17.74
C VAL A 93 -4.74 -8.26 -17.43
N HIS A 94 -5.96 -8.06 -17.92
CA HIS A 94 -6.79 -6.94 -17.48
C HIS A 94 -7.45 -7.29 -16.15
N PHE A 95 -7.67 -6.30 -15.31
CA PHE A 95 -8.39 -6.50 -14.07
C PHE A 95 -9.83 -6.97 -14.34
N GLU A 96 -10.20 -8.08 -13.71
CA GLU A 96 -11.57 -8.58 -13.65
C GLU A 96 -12.16 -8.34 -12.26
N ASP A 97 -13.47 -8.13 -12.21
CA ASP A 97 -14.22 -8.07 -10.95
C ASP A 97 -14.03 -9.38 -10.18
N VAL A 98 -13.83 -9.28 -8.87
CA VAL A 98 -13.58 -10.45 -8.02
C VAL A 98 -14.80 -10.73 -7.15
N ASP A 99 -15.42 -11.89 -7.37
CA ASP A 99 -16.68 -12.27 -6.73
C ASP A 99 -16.52 -12.33 -5.20
N GLY A 100 -17.44 -11.66 -4.49
CA GLY A 100 -17.41 -11.58 -3.02
C GLY A 100 -16.31 -10.67 -2.45
N VAL A 101 -15.51 -10.01 -3.29
CA VAL A 101 -14.45 -9.09 -2.87
C VAL A 101 -14.76 -7.66 -3.29
N ALA A 102 -14.66 -7.35 -4.58
CA ALA A 102 -14.88 -6.00 -5.10
C ALA A 102 -15.01 -6.01 -6.63
N ARG A 103 -15.76 -5.04 -7.15
CA ARG A 103 -15.69 -4.70 -8.57
C ARG A 103 -14.57 -3.69 -8.80
N ILE A 104 -13.95 -3.72 -9.97
CA ILE A 104 -12.89 -2.78 -10.34
C ILE A 104 -13.39 -1.34 -10.31
N ARG A 105 -14.66 -1.14 -10.68
CA ARG A 105 -15.34 0.16 -10.53
C ARG A 105 -15.33 0.67 -9.08
N ASP A 106 -15.51 -0.21 -8.10
CA ASP A 106 -15.57 0.19 -6.70
C ASP A 106 -14.19 0.64 -6.21
N MET A 107 -13.11 0.01 -6.68
CA MET A 107 -11.73 0.43 -6.41
C MET A 107 -11.45 1.86 -6.90
N ILE A 108 -11.89 2.17 -8.13
CA ILE A 108 -11.74 3.52 -8.72
C ILE A 108 -12.56 4.56 -7.95
N ILE A 109 -13.78 4.21 -7.50
CA ILE A 109 -14.61 5.13 -6.71
C ILE A 109 -13.96 5.42 -5.36
N VAL A 110 -13.43 4.40 -4.69
CA VAL A 110 -12.75 4.55 -3.40
C VAL A 110 -11.50 5.41 -3.56
N GLU A 111 -10.68 5.16 -4.57
CA GLU A 111 -9.53 6.01 -4.91
C GLU A 111 -9.95 7.47 -5.10
N SER A 112 -11.00 7.73 -5.90
CA SER A 112 -11.51 9.08 -6.15
C SER A 112 -11.91 9.79 -4.86
N ARG A 113 -12.57 9.10 -3.92
CA ARG A 113 -12.96 9.70 -2.63
C ARG A 113 -11.76 10.13 -1.79
N ILE A 114 -10.70 9.31 -1.80
CA ILE A 114 -9.47 9.59 -1.05
C ILE A 114 -8.74 10.79 -1.67
N ARG A 115 -8.58 10.79 -3.00
CA ARG A 115 -7.98 11.93 -3.73
C ARG A 115 -8.78 13.21 -3.55
N ASP A 116 -10.11 13.14 -3.55
CA ASP A 116 -10.97 14.29 -3.27
C ASP A 116 -10.71 14.82 -1.86
N ALA A 117 -10.62 13.96 -0.83
CA ALA A 117 -10.31 14.40 0.54
C ALA A 117 -8.94 15.11 0.63
N ILE A 118 -7.93 14.57 -0.08
CA ILE A 118 -6.60 15.20 -0.20
C ILE A 118 -6.72 16.58 -0.85
N ALA A 119 -7.43 16.70 -1.98
CA ALA A 119 -7.61 17.96 -2.68
C ALA A 119 -8.39 19.01 -1.87
N HIS A 120 -9.33 18.58 -1.03
CA HIS A 120 -10.06 19.46 -0.11
C HIS A 120 -9.24 19.88 1.12
N GLY A 121 -8.19 19.11 1.47
CA GLY A 121 -7.41 19.31 2.68
C GLY A 121 -8.10 18.82 3.96
N TYR A 122 -9.17 18.03 3.86
CA TYR A 122 -9.84 17.43 5.01
C TYR A 122 -10.52 16.09 4.68
N ILE A 123 -10.66 15.25 5.70
CA ILE A 123 -11.40 14.00 5.68
C ILE A 123 -12.73 14.19 6.40
N VAL A 124 -13.80 13.57 5.90
CA VAL A 124 -15.11 13.54 6.56
C VAL A 124 -15.27 12.27 7.41
N ASP A 125 -15.46 12.42 8.72
CA ASP A 125 -15.70 11.28 9.62
C ASP A 125 -17.14 10.72 9.49
N HIS A 126 -17.45 9.66 10.25
CA HIS A 126 -18.77 9.02 10.23
C HIS A 126 -19.92 9.90 10.72
N GLU A 127 -19.64 10.98 11.46
CA GLU A 127 -20.63 11.97 11.92
C GLU A 127 -20.77 13.14 10.94
N GLY A 128 -19.99 13.17 9.86
CA GLY A 128 -19.97 14.24 8.88
C GLY A 128 -19.06 15.42 9.23
N LYS A 129 -18.24 15.31 10.28
CA LYS A 129 -17.32 16.36 10.69
C LYS A 129 -16.03 16.29 9.86
N HIS A 130 -15.50 17.46 9.54
CA HIS A 130 -14.23 17.60 8.83
C HIS A 130 -13.04 17.45 9.81
N ILE A 131 -12.14 16.53 9.49
CA ILE A 131 -10.82 16.35 10.09
C ILE A 131 -9.81 17.01 9.15
N ASP A 132 -9.22 18.12 9.58
CA ASP A 132 -8.16 18.80 8.83
C ASP A 132 -6.93 17.88 8.66
N ILE A 133 -6.43 17.78 7.44
CA ILE A 133 -5.22 17.02 7.12
C ILE A 133 -4.07 17.91 6.65
N MET A 134 -4.25 19.23 6.55
CA MET A 134 -3.18 20.17 6.15
C MET A 134 -2.25 20.52 7.33
N ASN A 135 -1.78 19.48 8.03
CA ASN A 135 -0.99 19.58 9.25
C ASN A 135 -0.10 18.34 9.43
N GLU A 136 0.71 18.32 10.49
CA GLU A 136 1.68 17.26 10.78
C GLU A 136 1.06 15.85 10.94
N ARG A 137 -0.24 15.77 11.27
CA ARG A 137 -0.95 14.50 11.50
C ARG A 137 -1.76 14.02 10.30
N GLY A 138 -1.90 14.83 9.26
CA GLY A 138 -2.72 14.51 8.09
C GLY A 138 -2.33 13.20 7.42
N ILE A 139 -1.02 12.99 7.25
CA ILE A 139 -0.47 11.76 6.68
C ILE A 139 -0.82 10.52 7.50
N ASN A 140 -0.91 10.64 8.83
CA ASN A 140 -1.30 9.52 9.68
C ASN A 140 -2.77 9.13 9.45
N VAL A 141 -3.67 10.11 9.40
CA VAL A 141 -5.09 9.87 9.13
C VAL A 141 -5.29 9.31 7.72
N LEU A 142 -4.52 9.79 6.73
CA LEU A 142 -4.52 9.23 5.37
C LEU A 142 -4.08 7.77 5.36
N GLY A 143 -3.04 7.41 6.12
CA GLY A 143 -2.60 6.03 6.28
C GLY A 143 -3.71 5.13 6.83
N ASP A 144 -4.44 5.64 7.83
CA ASP A 144 -5.54 4.90 8.43
C ASP A 144 -6.74 4.69 7.49
N ILE A 145 -7.04 5.61 6.58
CA ILE A 145 -8.12 5.42 5.58
C ILE A 145 -7.68 4.65 4.33
N ILE A 146 -6.40 4.69 3.95
CA ILE A 146 -5.89 4.02 2.74
C ILE A 146 -5.64 2.53 3.00
N GLU A 147 -5.08 2.16 4.16
CA GLU A 147 -4.76 0.77 4.51
C GLU A 147 -5.98 -0.16 4.32
N SER A 148 -7.18 0.10 4.83
CA SER A 148 -7.53 0.93 5.98
C SER A 148 -7.33 0.15 7.28
N SER A 149 -7.23 0.87 8.40
CA SER A 149 -7.19 0.29 9.74
C SER A 149 -8.49 0.53 10.51
N LEU A 150 -8.63 -0.08 11.69
CA LEU A 150 -9.73 0.25 12.61
C LEU A 150 -9.63 1.66 13.20
N TYR A 151 -8.53 2.39 12.97
CA TYR A 151 -8.44 3.82 13.26
C TYR A 151 -9.05 4.71 12.17
N SER A 152 -9.45 4.14 11.03
CA SER A 152 -10.13 4.89 9.97
C SER A 152 -11.40 5.57 10.52
N PRO A 153 -11.53 6.90 10.40
CA PRO A 153 -12.68 7.64 10.94
C PRO A 153 -13.99 7.35 10.20
N ASN A 154 -13.94 6.76 8.99
CA ASN A 154 -15.11 6.47 8.17
C ASN A 154 -14.86 5.36 7.13
N VAL A 155 -14.71 4.11 7.58
CA VAL A 155 -14.53 2.94 6.71
C VAL A 155 -15.68 2.76 5.72
N GLN A 156 -16.91 3.13 6.10
CA GLN A 156 -18.07 3.02 5.21
C GLN A 156 -17.93 3.90 3.96
N TYR A 157 -17.26 5.05 4.08
CA TYR A 157 -17.06 5.98 2.98
C TYR A 157 -15.73 5.74 2.24
N TYR A 158 -14.61 5.59 2.95
CA TYR A 158 -13.28 5.45 2.34
C TYR A 158 -12.88 3.99 2.05
N GLY A 159 -13.65 3.00 2.51
CA GLY A 159 -13.34 1.59 2.27
C GLY A 159 -12.00 1.16 2.87
N ALA A 160 -11.38 0.17 2.23
CA ALA A 160 -10.09 -0.41 2.59
C ALA A 160 -9.21 -0.61 1.34
N LEU A 161 -8.90 0.48 0.64
CA LEU A 161 -8.35 0.47 -0.72
C LEU A 161 -7.15 -0.47 -0.88
N HIS A 162 -6.13 -0.33 -0.03
CA HIS A 162 -4.91 -1.13 -0.09
C HIS A 162 -5.20 -2.62 0.18
N ASN A 163 -5.88 -2.94 1.27
CA ASN A 163 -6.17 -4.33 1.64
C ASN A 163 -7.05 -5.03 0.59
N THR A 164 -8.07 -4.34 0.05
CA THR A 164 -8.88 -4.89 -1.03
C THR A 164 -8.08 -5.04 -2.32
N ALA A 165 -7.15 -4.13 -2.62
CA ALA A 165 -6.30 -4.21 -3.80
C ALA A 165 -5.37 -5.45 -3.79
N HIS A 166 -4.82 -5.80 -2.63
CA HIS A 166 -4.08 -7.04 -2.44
C HIS A 166 -4.90 -8.28 -2.82
N ILE A 167 -6.15 -8.34 -2.38
CA ILE A 167 -7.05 -9.46 -2.66
C ILE A 167 -7.43 -9.48 -4.14
N VAL A 168 -7.79 -8.32 -4.71
CA VAL A 168 -8.15 -8.21 -6.13
C VAL A 168 -7.00 -8.69 -7.02
N LEU A 169 -5.77 -8.23 -6.77
CA LEU A 169 -4.59 -8.67 -7.52
C LEU A 169 -4.27 -10.16 -7.31
N GLY A 170 -4.35 -10.65 -6.06
CA GLY A 170 -4.06 -12.03 -5.71
C GLY A 170 -5.00 -13.03 -6.39
N ARG A 171 -6.24 -12.61 -6.64
CA ARG A 171 -7.30 -13.44 -7.24
C ARG A 171 -7.43 -13.33 -8.76
N GLN A 172 -6.60 -12.56 -9.47
CA GLN A 172 -6.71 -12.43 -10.94
C GLN A 172 -6.49 -13.74 -11.72
N ALA A 173 -5.96 -14.80 -11.09
CA ALA A 173 -5.88 -16.11 -11.72
C ALA A 173 -7.20 -16.91 -11.69
N ASP A 174 -8.10 -16.60 -10.74
CA ASP A 174 -9.42 -17.21 -10.61
C ASP A 174 -10.41 -16.22 -9.94
N PRO A 175 -10.72 -15.08 -10.60
CA PRO A 175 -11.47 -13.99 -9.99
C PRO A 175 -12.91 -14.36 -9.61
N HIS A 176 -13.46 -15.40 -10.25
CA HIS A 176 -14.82 -15.91 -10.02
C HIS A 176 -14.86 -17.27 -9.29
N GLY A 177 -13.72 -17.74 -8.76
CA GLY A 177 -13.64 -18.98 -7.99
C GLY A 177 -14.07 -20.24 -8.77
N LYS A 178 -13.98 -20.22 -10.10
CA LYS A 178 -14.42 -21.31 -10.97
C LYS A 178 -13.52 -22.53 -10.85
N TYR A 179 -12.24 -22.30 -10.57
CA TYR A 179 -11.20 -23.32 -10.53
C TYR A 179 -10.83 -23.75 -9.11
N ASP A 180 -11.47 -23.14 -8.09
CA ASP A 180 -11.21 -23.38 -6.67
C ASP A 180 -9.72 -23.25 -6.33
N LEU A 181 -9.06 -22.26 -6.94
CA LEU A 181 -7.65 -21.99 -6.67
C LEU A 181 -7.50 -21.37 -5.28
N PRO A 182 -6.42 -21.71 -4.54
CA PRO A 182 -6.13 -21.04 -3.28
C PRO A 182 -5.74 -19.57 -3.52
N PRO A 183 -5.69 -18.75 -2.45
CA PRO A 183 -5.25 -17.36 -2.53
C PRO A 183 -3.90 -17.16 -3.22
N GLY A 184 -3.71 -16.00 -3.84
CA GLY A 184 -2.45 -15.61 -4.47
C GLY A 184 -1.38 -15.23 -3.43
N VAL A 185 -0.13 -15.09 -3.88
CA VAL A 185 0.96 -14.63 -2.98
C VAL A 185 0.72 -13.22 -2.43
N LEU A 186 -0.05 -12.39 -3.14
CA LEU A 186 -0.40 -11.04 -2.68
C LEU A 186 -1.38 -11.02 -1.51
N GLU A 187 -2.00 -12.14 -1.15
CA GLU A 187 -2.95 -12.24 -0.03
C GLU A 187 -2.26 -12.62 1.30
N HIS A 188 -0.92 -12.66 1.31
CA HIS A 188 -0.11 -12.99 2.48
C HIS A 188 1.08 -12.04 2.63
N PHE A 189 1.30 -11.50 3.82
CA PHE A 189 2.44 -10.61 4.05
C PHE A 189 3.79 -11.34 3.91
N GLU A 190 3.81 -12.65 4.17
CA GLU A 190 4.99 -13.52 4.04
C GLU A 190 5.44 -13.77 2.60
N THR A 191 4.58 -13.48 1.61
CA THR A 191 4.86 -13.81 0.20
C THR A 191 4.54 -12.68 -0.77
N ALA A 192 3.81 -11.63 -0.37
CA ALA A 192 3.38 -10.56 -1.26
C ALA A 192 4.55 -9.88 -1.99
N THR A 193 5.67 -9.61 -1.30
CA THR A 193 6.82 -8.91 -1.90
C THR A 193 7.51 -9.69 -3.02
N ARG A 194 7.18 -10.98 -3.20
CA ARG A 194 7.70 -11.82 -4.28
C ARG A 194 7.12 -11.45 -5.64
N ASP A 195 5.87 -11.01 -5.67
CA ASP A 195 5.16 -10.67 -6.90
C ASP A 195 5.55 -9.25 -7.38
N PRO A 196 6.02 -9.06 -8.62
CA PRO A 196 6.32 -7.72 -9.16
C PRO A 196 5.14 -6.74 -9.07
N ALA A 197 3.90 -7.22 -9.11
CA ALA A 197 2.72 -6.38 -8.97
C ALA A 197 2.59 -5.74 -7.58
N PHE A 198 3.23 -6.29 -6.53
CA PHE A 198 3.32 -5.66 -5.22
C PHE A 198 3.91 -4.25 -5.33
N PHE A 199 5.04 -4.12 -6.02
CA PHE A 199 5.73 -2.83 -6.15
C PHE A 199 4.96 -1.85 -7.04
N ARG A 200 4.20 -2.35 -8.03
CA ARG A 200 3.32 -1.51 -8.87
C ARG A 200 2.12 -0.99 -8.07
N LEU A 201 1.51 -1.86 -7.25
CA LEU A 201 0.45 -1.49 -6.31
C LEU A 201 0.93 -0.43 -5.33
N HIS A 202 2.10 -0.66 -4.73
CA HIS A 202 2.64 0.22 -3.70
C HIS A 202 3.16 1.54 -4.27
N LYS A 203 3.63 1.57 -5.52
CA LYS A 203 3.89 2.82 -6.24
C LYS A 203 2.61 3.63 -6.46
N TYR A 204 1.51 2.96 -6.82
CA TYR A 204 0.20 3.59 -6.97
C TYR A 204 -0.32 4.15 -5.64
N MET A 205 -0.20 3.40 -4.53
CA MET A 205 -0.51 3.90 -3.18
C MET A 205 0.38 5.08 -2.77
N ASP A 206 1.70 4.95 -2.99
CA ASP A 206 2.69 5.97 -2.64
C ASP A 206 2.42 7.29 -3.39
N ASN A 207 1.98 7.23 -4.64
CA ASN A 207 1.59 8.42 -5.40
C ASN A 207 0.35 9.13 -4.82
N ILE A 208 -0.61 8.39 -4.25
CA ILE A 208 -1.74 9.01 -3.52
C ILE A 208 -1.22 9.76 -2.28
N PHE A 209 -0.34 9.14 -1.49
CA PHE A 209 0.30 9.82 -0.35
C PHE A 209 1.15 11.02 -0.79
N LYS A 210 1.83 10.90 -1.93
CA LYS A 210 2.66 11.95 -2.50
C LYS A 210 1.84 13.19 -2.86
N GLU A 211 0.63 13.04 -3.39
CA GLU A 211 -0.26 14.18 -3.67
C GLU A 211 -0.54 15.00 -2.41
N HIS A 212 -0.76 14.32 -1.28
CA HIS A 212 -0.89 15.01 0.00
C HIS A 212 0.43 15.68 0.42
N LYS A 213 1.56 14.97 0.39
CA LYS A 213 2.86 15.54 0.78
C LYS A 213 3.27 16.74 -0.08
N ASP A 214 2.98 16.71 -1.38
CA ASP A 214 3.25 17.79 -2.33
C ASP A 214 2.31 19.00 -2.13
N SER A 215 1.14 18.81 -1.50
CA SER A 215 0.21 19.90 -1.17
C SER A 215 0.63 20.72 0.05
N LEU A 216 1.54 20.19 0.87
CA LEU A 216 2.03 20.89 2.07
C LEU A 216 3.02 22.01 1.71
N PRO A 217 3.09 23.09 2.50
CA PRO A 217 4.12 24.11 2.32
C PRO A 217 5.53 23.48 2.37
N PRO A 218 6.44 23.85 1.45
CA PRO A 218 7.83 23.44 1.54
C PRO A 218 8.46 23.93 2.84
N TYR A 219 9.38 23.14 3.39
CA TYR A 219 10.10 23.54 4.60
C TYR A 219 10.84 24.86 4.39
N THR A 220 10.74 25.75 5.37
CA THR A 220 11.50 27.00 5.39
C THR A 220 12.95 26.73 5.80
N ARG A 221 13.82 27.72 5.60
CA ARG A 221 15.20 27.64 6.08
C ARG A 221 15.24 27.43 7.59
N GLU A 222 14.41 28.15 8.34
CA GLU A 222 14.37 28.12 9.80
C GLU A 222 13.95 26.75 10.34
N GLU A 223 13.12 26.01 9.60
CA GLU A 223 12.71 24.65 9.97
C GLU A 223 13.81 23.60 9.71
N LEU A 224 14.69 23.86 8.73
CA LEU A 224 15.79 22.95 8.35
C LEU A 224 17.13 23.29 9.02
N GLU A 225 17.34 24.55 9.40
CA GLU A 225 18.62 25.04 9.90
C GLU A 225 18.84 24.66 11.36
N PHE A 226 19.84 23.82 11.61
CA PHE A 226 20.36 23.62 12.96
C PHE A 226 21.44 24.67 13.26
N SER A 227 21.01 25.82 13.78
CA SER A 227 21.89 26.94 14.12
C SER A 227 23.08 26.52 15.00
N GLY A 228 24.29 26.94 14.60
CA GLY A 228 25.53 26.62 15.30
C GLY A 228 26.16 25.28 14.91
N VAL A 229 25.54 24.50 14.02
CA VAL A 229 26.07 23.25 13.51
C VAL A 229 26.47 23.40 12.04
N THR A 230 27.62 22.84 11.65
CA THR A 230 28.08 22.83 10.26
C THR A 230 28.70 21.48 9.94
N ILE A 231 28.26 20.86 8.83
CA ILE A 231 28.81 19.60 8.35
C ILE A 231 30.06 19.89 7.51
N THR A 232 31.23 19.50 7.99
CA THR A 232 32.52 19.78 7.31
C THR A 232 33.02 18.62 6.45
N SER A 233 32.61 17.37 6.75
CA SER A 233 32.90 16.18 5.94
C SER A 233 31.86 15.08 6.20
N ARG A 234 31.79 14.08 5.32
CA ARG A 234 30.97 12.86 5.44
C ARG A 234 31.86 11.64 5.16
N ALA A 235 31.62 10.55 5.88
CA ALA A 235 32.29 9.27 5.67
C ALA A 235 31.58 8.43 4.60
#